data_AF-A0A060BV78-F1
#
_entry.id   AF-A0A060BV78-F1
#
_cell.length_a   1.000
_cell.length_b   1.000
_cell.length_c   1.000
_cell.angle_alpha   90.00
_cell.angle_beta   90.00
_cell.angle_gamma   90.00
#
_symmetry.space_group_name_H-M   'P 1'
#
loop_
_entity.id
_entity.type
_entity.pdbx_description
1 polymer ?
#
loop_
_entity_poly.entity_id
_entity_poly.type
_entity_poly.pdbx_seq_one_letter_code
_entity_poly.pdbx_strand_id
1 'polypeptide(L)'
;MVDVGIGTGISARVFRQAGAFVVGVEADPRMAEVARRHGFQVEIGRFEDWDAAGRTFDAVIAGQTWHWVEPSEGTAKAAAVLRPRGRLAVFWNAGDPSPEIAAAFADIYRRVDTGLPFIPWQVPAAESYEHLIDRTIRAIRANGLFTEPE
;
A
#
# COMPACT_ATOMS: atom_id res chain seq x y z
N MET A 1 0.79 -14.14 5.64
CA MET A 1 0.28 -13.00 4.83
C MET A 1 1.33 -12.60 3.81
N VAL A 2 0.91 -11.89 2.77
CA VAL A 2 1.81 -11.23 1.81
C VAL A 2 1.70 -9.71 1.95
N ASP A 3 2.83 -9.03 2.03
CA ASP A 3 2.94 -7.56 1.99
C ASP A 3 3.34 -7.13 0.57
N VAL A 4 2.37 -6.55 -0.14
CA VAL A 4 2.55 -6.01 -1.49
C VAL A 4 3.28 -4.69 -1.36
N GLY A 5 4.39 -4.53 -2.09
CA GLY A 5 5.25 -3.36 -1.97
C GLY A 5 5.82 -3.22 -0.56
N ILE A 6 6.40 -4.31 -0.03
CA ILE A 6 6.92 -4.34 1.36
C ILE A 6 7.95 -3.23 1.64
N GLY A 7 8.58 -2.68 0.61
CA GLY A 7 9.59 -1.63 0.72
C GLY A 7 10.72 -2.05 1.65
N THR A 8 10.96 -1.24 2.68
CA THR A 8 11.97 -1.50 3.71
C THR A 8 11.46 -2.34 4.89
N GLY A 9 10.19 -2.79 4.85
CA GLY A 9 9.55 -3.65 5.85
C GLY A 9 8.90 -2.91 7.02
N ILE A 10 8.52 -1.63 6.84
CA ILE A 10 7.95 -0.80 7.92
C ILE A 10 6.62 -1.38 8.42
N SER A 11 5.65 -1.60 7.53
CA SER A 11 4.35 -2.22 7.81
C SER A 11 4.50 -3.66 8.28
N ALA A 12 5.23 -4.47 7.52
CA ALA A 12 5.48 -5.89 7.81
C ALA A 12 6.02 -6.13 9.21
N ARG A 13 6.84 -5.23 9.75
CA ARG A 13 7.40 -5.34 11.11
C ARG A 13 6.34 -5.29 12.20
N VAL A 14 5.33 -4.44 12.05
CA VAL A 14 4.21 -4.34 13.01
C VAL A 14 3.43 -5.65 13.02
N PHE A 15 3.10 -6.18 11.84
CA PHE A 15 2.40 -7.47 11.74
C PHE A 15 3.23 -8.65 12.26
N ARG A 16 4.55 -8.67 11.99
CA ARG A 16 5.45 -9.69 12.54
C ARG A 16 5.51 -9.64 14.06
N GLN A 17 5.54 -8.45 14.66
CA GLN A 17 5.49 -8.27 16.12
C GLN A 17 4.17 -8.77 16.71
N ALA A 18 3.07 -8.67 15.96
CA ALA A 18 1.78 -9.28 16.32
C ALA A 18 1.71 -10.81 16.07
N GLY A 19 2.82 -11.45 15.69
CA GLY A 19 2.92 -12.89 15.48
C GLY A 19 2.62 -13.36 14.06
N ALA A 20 2.43 -12.46 13.10
CA ALA A 20 2.20 -12.85 11.71
C ALA A 20 3.48 -13.32 11.01
N PHE A 21 3.35 -14.35 10.18
CA PHE A 21 4.36 -14.67 9.17
C PHE A 21 4.12 -13.84 7.90
N VAL A 22 5.12 -13.05 7.50
CA VAL A 22 5.01 -12.09 6.39
C VAL A 22 6.03 -12.43 5.31
N VAL A 23 5.54 -12.63 4.09
CA VAL A 23 6.35 -12.65 2.85
C VAL A 23 6.15 -11.31 2.15
N GLY A 24 7.23 -10.69 1.70
CA GLY A 24 7.18 -9.43 0.96
C GLY A 24 7.30 -9.64 -0.55
N VAL A 25 6.60 -8.81 -1.32
CA VAL A 25 6.82 -8.63 -2.76
C VAL A 25 7.24 -7.19 -2.97
N GLU A 26 8.37 -6.95 -3.63
CA GLU A 26 8.91 -5.59 -3.82
C GLU A 26 9.51 -5.41 -5.21
N ALA A 27 9.15 -4.33 -5.90
CA ALA A 27 9.63 -4.05 -7.25
C ALA A 27 11.06 -3.49 -7.26
N ASP A 28 11.47 -2.72 -6.25
CA ASP A 28 12.81 -2.15 -6.14
C ASP A 28 13.76 -3.10 -5.37
N PRO A 29 14.77 -3.70 -6.04
CA PRO A 29 15.74 -4.58 -5.39
C PRO A 29 16.49 -3.92 -4.22
N ARG A 30 16.70 -2.59 -4.26
CA ARG A 30 17.41 -1.86 -3.19
C ARG A 30 16.57 -1.81 -1.92
N MET A 31 15.25 -1.62 -2.04
CA MET A 31 14.34 -1.65 -0.89
C MET A 31 14.17 -3.07 -0.35
N ALA A 32 14.01 -4.04 -1.26
CA ALA A 32 13.93 -5.47 -0.90
C ALA A 32 15.12 -5.92 -0.05
N GLU A 33 16.33 -5.45 -0.37
CA GLU A 33 17.54 -5.75 0.40
C GLU A 33 17.52 -5.16 1.81
N VAL A 34 16.91 -3.98 2.01
CA VAL A 34 16.71 -3.43 3.36
C VAL A 34 15.75 -4.32 4.16
N ALA A 35 14.62 -4.71 3.58
CA ALA A 35 13.66 -5.60 4.25
C ALA A 35 14.28 -6.98 4.57
N ARG A 36 15.09 -7.54 3.68
CA ARG A 36 15.84 -8.79 3.92
C ARG A 36 16.81 -8.67 5.09
N ARG A 37 17.53 -7.55 5.23
CA ARG A 37 18.38 -7.26 6.39
C ARG A 37 17.58 -7.18 7.70
N HIS A 38 16.30 -6.82 7.63
CA HIS A 38 15.37 -6.89 8.77
C HIS A 38 14.78 -8.29 9.01
N GLY A 39 15.23 -9.30 8.25
CA GLY A 39 14.83 -10.70 8.41
C GLY A 39 13.52 -11.08 7.71
N PHE A 40 13.08 -10.31 6.71
CA PHE A 40 11.93 -10.69 5.88
C PHE A 40 12.35 -11.56 4.70
N GLN A 41 11.50 -12.52 4.34
CA GLN A 41 11.55 -13.16 3.02
C GLN A 41 10.93 -12.19 2.02
N VAL A 42 11.67 -11.82 0.99
CA VAL A 42 11.21 -10.85 -0.02
C VAL A 42 11.51 -11.37 -1.42
N GLU A 43 10.48 -11.38 -2.27
CA GLU A 43 10.55 -11.71 -3.68
C GLU A 43 10.52 -10.44 -4.51
N ILE A 44 11.41 -10.35 -5.50
CA ILE A 44 11.55 -9.15 -6.32
C ILE A 44 10.58 -9.25 -7.50
N GLY A 45 9.71 -8.25 -7.65
CA GLY A 45 8.78 -8.17 -8.76
C GLY A 45 7.64 -7.18 -8.50
N ARG A 46 6.98 -6.78 -9.59
CA ARG A 46 5.66 -6.14 -9.52
C ARG A 46 4.65 -7.16 -9.03
N PHE A 47 3.64 -6.71 -8.28
CA PHE A 47 2.67 -7.63 -7.67
C PHE A 47 1.80 -8.34 -8.71
N GLU A 48 1.44 -7.63 -9.77
CA GLU A 48 0.66 -8.13 -10.89
C GLU A 48 1.37 -9.31 -11.56
N ASP A 49 2.69 -9.17 -11.75
CA ASP A 49 3.56 -10.14 -12.44
C ASP A 49 4.09 -11.25 -11.51
N TRP A 50 3.99 -11.08 -10.19
CA TRP A 50 4.59 -11.98 -9.20
C TRP A 50 3.93 -13.37 -9.18
N ASP A 51 4.71 -14.45 -9.31
CA ASP A 51 4.19 -15.81 -9.17
C ASP A 51 4.20 -16.29 -7.70
N ALA A 52 3.02 -16.50 -7.13
CA ALA A 52 2.89 -17.05 -5.79
C ALA A 52 3.29 -18.53 -5.71
N ALA A 53 3.59 -19.21 -6.82
CA ALA A 53 4.01 -20.61 -6.87
C ALA A 53 3.04 -21.55 -6.12
N GLY A 54 1.73 -21.31 -6.27
CA GLY A 54 0.66 -22.06 -5.60
C GLY A 54 0.46 -21.75 -4.11
N ARG A 55 1.23 -20.81 -3.53
CA ARG A 55 1.03 -20.37 -2.13
C ARG A 55 -0.25 -19.55 -2.00
N THR A 56 -0.96 -19.76 -0.90
CA THR A 56 -2.14 -18.99 -0.52
C THR A 56 -1.96 -18.38 0.86
N PHE A 57 -2.59 -17.23 1.08
CA PHE A 57 -2.40 -16.40 2.26
C PHE A 57 -3.72 -16.09 2.96
N ASP A 58 -3.67 -15.92 4.28
CA ASP A 58 -4.82 -15.47 5.07
C ASP A 58 -5.10 -13.97 4.89
N ALA A 59 -4.08 -13.21 4.49
CA ALA A 59 -4.20 -11.79 4.19
C ALA A 59 -3.20 -11.35 3.11
N VAL A 60 -3.64 -10.39 2.30
CA VAL A 60 -2.85 -9.54 1.41
C VAL A 60 -2.90 -8.14 2.02
N ILE A 61 -1.75 -7.56 2.32
CA ILE A 61 -1.66 -6.20 2.86
C ILE A 61 -0.92 -5.30 1.88
N ALA A 62 -1.23 -4.01 1.88
CA ALA A 62 -0.52 -3.01 1.10
C ALA A 62 -0.49 -1.68 1.85
N GLY A 63 0.63 -1.39 2.49
CA GLY A 63 0.85 -0.13 3.20
C GLY A 63 1.52 0.88 2.29
N GLN A 64 0.85 2.00 1.96
CA GLN A 64 1.41 3.07 1.13
C GLN A 64 1.84 2.66 -0.29
N THR A 65 1.35 1.53 -0.83
CA THR A 65 1.75 1.09 -2.19
C THR A 65 0.60 0.85 -3.17
N TRP A 66 -0.65 0.67 -2.71
CA TRP A 66 -1.70 0.13 -3.59
C TRP A 66 -2.05 1.05 -4.76
N HIS A 67 -1.72 2.34 -4.65
CA HIS A 67 -1.89 3.33 -5.72
C HIS A 67 -0.95 3.12 -6.92
N TRP A 68 0.12 2.32 -6.77
CA TRP A 68 1.01 1.90 -7.84
C TRP A 68 0.57 0.61 -8.55
N VAL A 69 -0.36 -0.13 -7.94
CA VAL A 69 -0.88 -1.40 -8.46
C VAL A 69 -2.02 -1.11 -9.44
N GLU A 70 -2.05 -1.80 -10.57
CA GLU A 70 -3.18 -1.69 -11.50
C GLU A 70 -4.46 -2.22 -10.84
N PRO A 71 -5.51 -1.40 -10.60
CA PRO A 71 -6.59 -1.79 -9.71
C PRO A 71 -7.33 -3.06 -10.10
N SER A 72 -7.62 -3.26 -11.39
CA SER A 72 -8.36 -4.45 -11.84
C SER A 72 -7.51 -5.72 -11.71
N GLU A 73 -6.27 -5.67 -12.20
CA GLU A 73 -5.33 -6.80 -12.17
C GLU A 73 -4.89 -7.14 -10.75
N GLY A 74 -4.51 -6.12 -9.97
CA GLY A 74 -4.08 -6.26 -8.59
C GLY A 74 -5.18 -6.83 -7.69
N THR A 75 -6.42 -6.40 -7.88
CA THR A 75 -7.52 -6.93 -7.08
C THR A 75 -7.82 -8.38 -7.45
N ALA A 76 -7.80 -8.74 -8.74
CA ALA A 76 -7.93 -10.13 -9.19
C ALA A 76 -6.78 -11.01 -8.66
N LYS A 77 -5.54 -10.49 -8.70
CA LYS A 77 -4.36 -11.16 -8.15
C LYS A 77 -4.48 -11.39 -6.66
N ALA A 78 -4.89 -10.38 -5.90
CA ALA A 78 -5.12 -10.50 -4.46
C ALA A 78 -6.16 -11.59 -4.16
N ALA A 79 -7.29 -11.60 -4.87
CA ALA A 79 -8.30 -12.65 -4.71
C ALA A 79 -7.73 -14.06 -4.99
N ALA A 80 -6.92 -14.21 -6.04
CA ALA A 80 -6.36 -15.49 -6.44
C ALA A 80 -5.34 -16.06 -5.43
N VAL A 81 -4.62 -15.21 -4.70
CA VAL A 81 -3.62 -15.65 -3.70
C VAL A 81 -4.20 -15.74 -2.29
N LEU A 82 -5.45 -15.31 -2.07
CA LEU A 82 -6.11 -15.43 -0.78
C LEU A 82 -6.75 -16.81 -0.60
N ARG A 83 -6.68 -17.32 0.63
CA ARG A 83 -7.49 -18.47 1.05
C ARG A 83 -8.97 -18.08 1.10
N PRO A 84 -9.91 -19.06 1.11
CA PRO A 84 -11.29 -18.78 1.46
C PRO A 84 -11.38 -17.97 2.76
N ARG A 85 -12.14 -16.87 2.75
CA ARG A 85 -12.27 -15.90 3.86
C ARG A 85 -11.00 -15.09 4.20
N GLY A 86 -9.99 -15.13 3.33
CA GLY A 86 -8.83 -14.25 3.45
C GLY A 86 -9.20 -12.79 3.19
N ARG A 87 -8.35 -11.86 3.66
CA ARG A 87 -8.63 -10.41 3.60
C ARG A 87 -7.61 -9.65 2.77
N LEU A 88 -8.10 -8.70 1.96
CA LEU A 88 -7.28 -7.65 1.38
C LEU A 88 -7.37 -6.41 2.29
N ALA A 89 -6.23 -5.93 2.79
CA ALA A 89 -6.15 -4.72 3.61
C ALA A 89 -5.20 -3.71 2.97
N VAL A 90 -5.77 -2.65 2.41
CA VAL A 90 -5.05 -1.53 1.77
C VAL A 90 -5.13 -0.32 2.69
N PHE A 91 -3.99 0.31 2.97
CA PHE A 91 -3.96 1.43 3.91
C PHE A 91 -2.85 2.43 3.57
N TRP A 92 -3.08 3.68 3.95
CA TRP A 92 -2.16 4.79 3.74
C TRP A 92 -2.00 5.56 5.05
N ASN A 93 -0.83 6.17 5.19
CA ASN A 93 -0.56 7.17 6.23
C ASN A 93 -0.95 8.55 5.68
N ALA A 94 -1.91 9.19 6.33
CA ALA A 94 -2.33 10.54 6.01
C ALA A 94 -1.81 11.50 7.09
N GLY A 95 -1.02 12.49 6.68
CA GLY A 95 -0.49 13.50 7.60
C GLY A 95 -1.49 14.63 7.77
N ASP A 96 -1.83 14.95 9.02
CA ASP A 96 -2.80 16.00 9.38
C ASP A 96 -2.15 17.00 10.36
N PRO A 97 -1.27 17.90 9.87
CA PRO A 97 -0.63 18.90 10.73
C PRO A 97 -1.63 19.95 11.19
N SER A 98 -1.31 20.68 12.27
CA SER A 98 -2.14 21.82 12.70
C SER A 98 -2.24 22.87 11.58
N PRO A 99 -3.33 23.65 11.51
CA PRO A 99 -3.51 24.68 10.48
C PRO A 99 -2.33 25.66 10.39
N GLU A 100 -1.71 25.98 11.52
CA GLU A 100 -0.53 26.86 11.60
C GLU A 100 0.68 26.26 10.89
N ILE A 101 0.95 24.97 11.12
CA ILE A 101 2.05 24.24 10.46
C ILE A 101 1.73 24.06 8.97
N ALA A 102 0.49 23.69 8.63
CA ALA A 102 0.06 23.55 7.24
C ALA A 102 0.26 24.84 6.45
N ALA A 103 -0.15 26.00 7.02
CA ALA A 103 0.04 27.30 6.40
C ALA A 103 1.52 27.67 6.23
N ALA A 104 2.35 27.44 7.25
CA ALA A 104 3.78 27.72 7.18
C ALA A 104 4.48 26.90 6.08
N PHE A 105 4.14 25.61 5.96
CA PHE A 105 4.66 24.79 4.86
C PHE A 105 4.12 25.22 3.50
N ALA A 106 2.83 25.54 3.39
CA ALA A 106 2.25 26.03 2.15
C ALA A 106 2.93 27.31 1.64
N ASP A 107 3.36 28.20 2.55
CA ASP A 107 4.14 29.39 2.20
C ASP A 107 5.51 29.03 1.61
N ILE A 108 6.17 27.99 2.13
CA ILE A 108 7.43 27.49 1.60
C ILE A 108 7.20 26.88 0.21
N TYR A 109 6.25 25.96 0.08
CA TYR A 109 5.94 25.28 -1.19
C TYR A 109 5.56 26.25 -2.32
N ARG A 110 4.94 27.39 -2.01
CA ARG A 110 4.63 28.43 -3.01
C ARG A 110 5.87 29.18 -3.51
N ARG A 111 6.96 29.20 -2.75
CA ARG A 111 8.19 29.94 -3.07
C ARG A 111 9.24 29.09 -3.77
N VAL A 112 9.11 27.77 -3.73
CA VAL A 112 10.07 26.84 -4.34
C VAL A 112 9.39 25.97 -5.38
N ASP A 113 10.03 25.79 -6.53
CA ASP A 113 9.59 24.79 -7.50
C ASP A 113 9.93 23.40 -6.97
N THR A 114 8.91 22.67 -6.52
CA THR A 114 9.06 21.31 -6.01
C THR A 114 8.84 20.24 -7.07
N GLY A 115 8.37 20.62 -8.27
CA GLY A 115 7.87 19.68 -9.27
C GLY A 115 6.61 18.91 -8.86
N LEU A 116 6.01 19.21 -7.70
CA LEU A 116 4.75 18.60 -7.27
C LEU A 116 3.57 19.30 -7.97
N PRO A 117 2.56 18.54 -8.43
CA PRO A 117 1.37 19.13 -9.05
C PRO A 117 0.38 19.71 -8.02
N PHE A 118 0.72 19.69 -6.73
CA PHE A 118 -0.10 20.17 -5.62
C PHE A 118 0.78 20.68 -4.48
N ILE A 119 0.20 21.43 -3.55
CA ILE A 119 0.84 21.82 -2.29
C ILE A 119 0.40 20.85 -1.20
N PRO A 120 1.32 20.13 -0.53
CA PRO A 120 0.97 19.22 0.57
C PRO A 120 0.20 19.91 1.71
N TRP A 121 -0.71 19.16 2.33
CA TRP A 121 -1.49 19.56 3.52
C TRP A 121 -2.40 20.79 3.33
N GLN A 122 -2.77 21.14 2.10
CA GLN A 122 -3.78 22.19 1.87
C GLN A 122 -5.22 21.74 2.07
N VAL A 123 -5.45 20.44 1.97
CA VAL A 123 -6.74 19.81 2.25
C VAL A 123 -6.56 18.84 3.42
N PRO A 124 -7.63 18.52 4.16
CA PRO A 124 -7.60 17.50 5.18
C PRO A 124 -6.96 16.20 4.70
N ALA A 125 -6.33 15.48 5.64
CA ALA A 125 -5.60 14.26 5.34
C ALA A 125 -6.51 13.18 4.71
N ALA A 126 -7.78 13.11 5.13
CA ALA A 126 -8.78 12.21 4.55
C ALA A 126 -9.02 12.52 3.06
N GLU A 127 -9.27 13.79 2.73
CA GLU A 127 -9.52 14.26 1.36
C GLU A 127 -8.31 14.02 0.44
N SER A 128 -7.09 14.09 0.98
CA SER A 128 -5.86 13.86 0.20
C SER A 128 -5.77 12.45 -0.41
N TYR A 129 -6.43 11.46 0.22
CA TYR A 129 -6.43 10.07 -0.26
C TYR A 129 -7.78 9.62 -0.81
N GLU A 130 -8.84 10.42 -0.69
CA GLU A 130 -10.20 10.07 -1.15
C GLU A 130 -10.20 9.54 -2.57
N HIS A 131 -9.54 10.23 -3.51
CA HIS A 131 -9.47 9.78 -4.90
C HIS A 131 -8.84 8.38 -5.05
N LEU A 132 -7.78 8.10 -4.29
CA LEU A 132 -7.07 6.81 -4.32
C LEU A 132 -7.91 5.69 -3.68
N ILE A 133 -8.57 6.01 -2.57
CA ILE A 133 -9.48 5.10 -1.86
C ILE A 133 -10.68 4.76 -2.75
N ASP A 134 -11.31 5.78 -3.34
CA ASP A 134 -12.44 5.64 -4.26
C ASP A 134 -12.09 4.80 -5.49
N ARG A 135 -10.91 5.04 -6.10
CA ARG A 135 -10.41 4.23 -7.22
C ARG A 135 -10.26 2.77 -6.80
N THR A 136 -9.77 2.53 -5.60
CA THR A 136 -9.57 1.18 -5.05
C THR A 136 -10.91 0.49 -4.77
N ILE A 137 -11.85 1.17 -4.10
CA ILE A 137 -13.20 0.65 -3.80
C ILE A 137 -13.95 0.31 -5.09
N ARG A 138 -13.89 1.18 -6.11
CA ARG A 138 -14.53 0.90 -7.40
C ARG A 138 -13.99 -0.36 -8.05
N ALA A 139 -12.68 -0.58 -8.02
CA ALA A 139 -12.07 -1.78 -8.59
C ALA A 139 -12.44 -3.05 -7.80
N ILE A 140 -12.48 -2.96 -6.47
CA ILE A 140 -12.94 -4.05 -5.60
C ILE A 140 -14.40 -4.43 -5.89
N ARG A 141 -15.28 -3.44 -6.07
CA ARG A 141 -16.68 -3.69 -6.42
C ARG A 141 -16.84 -4.27 -7.82
N ALA A 142 -16.10 -3.75 -8.80
CA ALA A 142 -16.27 -4.12 -10.21
C ALA A 142 -15.96 -5.59 -10.52
N ASN A 143 -15.07 -6.24 -9.76
CA ASN A 143 -14.72 -7.63 -10.03
C ASN A 143 -15.61 -8.66 -9.31
N GLY A 144 -16.39 -8.25 -8.30
CA GLY A 144 -17.25 -9.14 -7.52
C GLY A 144 -16.52 -10.26 -6.77
N LEU A 145 -15.19 -10.14 -6.56
CA LEU A 145 -14.35 -11.15 -5.91
C LEU A 145 -14.23 -10.96 -4.39
N PHE A 146 -14.67 -9.81 -3.89
CA PHE A 146 -14.66 -9.44 -2.48
C PHE A 146 -16.06 -9.03 -2.03
N THR A 147 -16.31 -9.15 -0.73
CA THR A 147 -17.46 -8.51 -0.09
C THR A 147 -17.29 -6.99 -0.06
N GLU A 148 -18.34 -6.26 0.34
CA GLU A 148 -18.24 -4.81 0.50
C GLU A 148 -17.05 -4.45 1.42
N PRO A 149 -16.22 -3.46 1.00
CA PRO A 149 -15.18 -2.92 1.85
C PRO A 149 -15.76 -2.34 3.15
N GLU A 150 -15.06 -2.55 4.26
CA GLU A 150 -15.36 -1.97 5.57
C GLU A 150 -14.94 -0.49 5.65
#